data_AF-A0A830D8T8-F1
#
_entry.id   AF-A0A830D8T8-F1
#
_cell.length_a   1.000
_cell.length_b   1.000
_cell.length_c   1.000
_cell.angle_alpha   90.00
_cell.angle_beta   90.00
_cell.angle_gamma   90.00
#
_symmetry.space_group_name_H-M   'P 1'
#
loop_
_entity.id
_entity.type
_entity.pdbx_description
1 polymer ?
#
loop_
_entity_poly.entity_id
_entity_poly.type
_entity_poly.pdbx_seq_one_letter_code
_entity_poly.pdbx_strand_id
1 'polypeptide(L)'
;MRPLWGPVSVDYKPNHAAGLLAIAVGIKQKRLVNKIVEKFLGNDFAVMVFHYDGIVDEWRDLEWSNKVIHISAPNQTKWWFAKRFLHPDIVAEYEYILLWDEDLGVEDFHPGRYISIVKDEGLEISQPALDLRKSEVHHPITARRRKSRVHRRYYKFKGSGRCDGNSTTPPCVGWVEMMAPVFSRVAWRCAWYMLQNDLIHAWGLDMQLGYCAQGDRTMKVGVVDEEYIVHLGLPTLGGFLDDKYKITEN
;
A
#
# COMPACT_ATOMS: atom_id res chain seq x y z
N MET A 1 -20.11 -14.51 4.06
CA MET A 1 -20.50 -14.28 5.48
C MET A 1 -19.86 -15.34 6.36
N ARG A 2 -19.02 -14.94 7.32
CA ARG A 2 -18.36 -15.84 8.28
C ARG A 2 -19.13 -15.88 9.62
N PRO A 3 -19.16 -17.01 10.34
CA PRO A 3 -19.73 -17.06 11.68
C PRO A 3 -18.91 -16.19 12.64
N LEU A 4 -19.59 -15.44 13.51
CA LEU A 4 -18.93 -14.63 14.53
C LEU A 4 -18.24 -15.51 15.61
N TRP A 5 -18.66 -16.77 15.75
CA TRP A 5 -18.15 -17.74 16.75
C TRP A 5 -18.03 -19.15 16.13
N GLY A 6 -17.03 -19.93 16.59
CA GLY A 6 -16.74 -21.29 16.13
C GLY A 6 -15.39 -21.41 15.38
N PRO A 7 -14.85 -22.63 15.19
CA PRO A 7 -13.60 -22.83 14.47
C PRO A 7 -13.74 -22.39 13.01
N VAL A 8 -12.78 -21.58 12.55
CA VAL A 8 -12.74 -21.08 11.17
C VAL A 8 -12.46 -22.26 10.24
N SER A 9 -13.39 -22.56 9.32
CA SER A 9 -13.17 -23.55 8.27
C SER A 9 -11.99 -23.13 7.41
N VAL A 10 -10.95 -23.97 7.38
CA VAL A 10 -9.68 -23.71 6.67
C VAL A 10 -9.85 -23.74 5.14
N ASP A 11 -10.97 -24.27 4.65
CA ASP A 11 -11.25 -24.50 3.23
C ASP A 11 -12.06 -23.39 2.53
N TYR A 12 -11.94 -22.13 2.98
CA TYR A 12 -12.50 -21.01 2.20
C TYR A 12 -11.53 -20.61 1.09
N LYS A 13 -11.65 -21.26 -0.07
CA LYS A 13 -11.04 -20.77 -1.32
C LYS A 13 -11.79 -19.51 -1.75
N PRO A 14 -11.16 -18.33 -1.77
CA PRO A 14 -11.83 -17.13 -2.27
C PRO A 14 -12.16 -17.31 -3.75
N ASN A 15 -13.43 -17.17 -4.11
CA ASN A 15 -13.91 -17.26 -5.50
C ASN A 15 -13.67 -15.96 -6.31
N HIS A 16 -13.04 -14.93 -5.73
CA HIS A 16 -12.96 -13.60 -6.34
C HIS A 16 -11.63 -12.88 -6.03
N ALA A 17 -11.21 -12.03 -6.98
CA ALA A 17 -10.11 -11.05 -7.04
C ALA A 17 -8.78 -11.40 -6.33
N ALA A 18 -7.68 -11.32 -7.07
CA ALA A 18 -6.32 -11.57 -6.55
C ALA A 18 -5.96 -10.67 -5.35
N GLY A 19 -6.59 -9.49 -5.25
CA GLY A 19 -6.50 -8.61 -4.09
C GLY A 19 -7.45 -7.43 -4.17
N LEU A 20 -7.43 -6.62 -3.11
CA LEU A 20 -8.14 -5.34 -3.00
C LEU A 20 -7.13 -4.20 -3.01
N LEU A 21 -7.28 -3.25 -3.94
CA LEU A 21 -6.67 -1.93 -3.81
C LEU A 21 -7.62 -1.03 -3.01
N ALA A 22 -7.14 -0.54 -1.88
CA ALA A 22 -7.75 0.53 -1.11
C ALA A 22 -6.85 1.77 -1.21
N ILE A 23 -7.35 2.86 -1.80
CA ILE A 23 -6.54 4.05 -2.11
C ILE A 23 -7.20 5.32 -1.57
N ALA A 24 -6.43 6.17 -0.88
CA ALA A 24 -6.88 7.48 -0.44
C ALA A 24 -6.70 8.51 -1.56
N VAL A 25 -7.77 9.21 -1.93
CA VAL A 25 -7.79 10.08 -3.11
C VAL A 25 -8.41 11.45 -2.83
N GLY A 26 -7.96 12.42 -3.62
CA GLY A 26 -8.56 13.73 -3.79
C GLY A 26 -8.54 14.14 -5.27
N ILE A 27 -9.46 15.02 -5.63
CA ILE A 27 -9.74 15.40 -7.02
C ILE A 27 -8.52 16.03 -7.71
N LYS A 28 -7.62 16.66 -6.94
CA LYS A 28 -6.39 17.26 -7.46
C LYS A 28 -5.46 16.23 -8.12
N GLN A 29 -5.49 14.97 -7.69
CA GLN A 29 -4.66 13.89 -8.25
C GLN A 29 -5.44 12.92 -9.14
N LYS A 30 -6.65 13.29 -9.57
CA LYS A 30 -7.53 12.47 -10.41
C LYS A 30 -6.82 11.77 -11.56
N ARG A 31 -5.91 12.46 -12.26
CA ARG A 31 -5.15 11.91 -13.39
C ARG A 31 -4.23 10.75 -12.99
N LEU A 32 -3.55 10.85 -11.85
CA LEU A 32 -2.68 9.79 -11.35
C LEU A 32 -3.51 8.60 -10.87
N VAL A 33 -4.55 8.90 -10.08
CA VAL A 33 -5.49 7.88 -9.59
C VAL A 33 -6.13 7.13 -10.77
N ASN A 34 -6.51 7.81 -11.86
CA ASN A 34 -7.05 7.15 -13.05
C ASN A 34 -6.12 6.05 -13.57
N LYS A 35 -4.83 6.35 -13.73
CA LYS A 35 -3.83 5.37 -14.18
C LYS A 35 -3.69 4.19 -13.23
N ILE A 36 -3.73 4.44 -11.92
CA ILE A 36 -3.65 3.40 -10.89
C ILE A 36 -4.89 2.50 -11.01
N VAL A 37 -6.09 3.07 -10.94
CA VAL A 37 -7.34 2.33 -10.91
C VAL A 37 -7.55 1.50 -12.18
N GLU A 38 -7.33 2.08 -13.36
CA GLU A 38 -7.40 1.36 -14.64
C GLU A 38 -6.48 0.13 -14.66
N LYS A 39 -5.24 0.30 -14.17
CA LYS A 39 -4.25 -0.79 -14.14
C LYS A 39 -4.66 -1.91 -13.18
N PHE A 40 -5.22 -1.59 -12.02
CA PHE A 40 -5.69 -2.60 -11.07
C PHE A 40 -6.94 -3.32 -11.55
N LEU A 41 -7.92 -2.60 -12.08
CA LEU A 41 -9.13 -3.21 -12.65
C LEU A 41 -8.82 -4.10 -13.86
N GLY A 42 -7.89 -3.69 -14.72
CA GLY A 42 -7.41 -4.52 -15.84
C GLY A 42 -6.64 -5.78 -15.43
N ASN A 43 -6.41 -5.99 -14.12
CA ASN A 43 -5.72 -7.14 -13.55
C ASN A 43 -6.60 -7.89 -12.53
N ASP A 44 -7.92 -7.74 -12.61
CA ASP A 44 -8.91 -8.43 -11.76
C ASP A 44 -8.77 -8.14 -10.25
N PHE A 45 -8.39 -6.90 -9.90
CA PHE A 45 -8.44 -6.42 -8.52
C PHE A 45 -9.76 -5.72 -8.24
N ALA A 46 -10.29 -5.92 -7.03
CA ALA A 46 -11.30 -5.02 -6.51
C ALA A 46 -10.64 -3.68 -6.16
N VAL A 47 -11.38 -2.59 -6.31
CA VAL A 47 -10.89 -1.24 -5.98
C VAL A 47 -11.89 -0.54 -5.07
N MET A 48 -11.35 0.04 -3.99
CA MET A 48 -12.06 0.88 -3.04
C MET A 48 -11.35 2.22 -2.93
N VAL A 49 -12.08 3.29 -3.18
CA VAL A 49 -11.57 4.64 -3.29
C VAL A 49 -12.06 5.46 -2.10
N PHE A 50 -11.13 6.00 -1.31
CA PHE A 50 -11.40 6.79 -0.12
C PHE A 50 -11.25 8.28 -0.43
N HIS A 51 -12.38 8.96 -0.66
CA HIS A 51 -12.44 10.40 -0.96
C HIS A 51 -12.27 11.20 0.32
N TYR A 52 -11.04 11.64 0.58
CA TYR A 52 -10.74 12.44 1.76
C TYR A 52 -11.18 13.91 1.61
N ASP A 53 -11.46 14.36 0.39
CA ASP A 53 -11.89 15.73 0.09
C ASP A 53 -13.43 15.86 0.00
N GLY A 54 -14.16 14.75 0.06
CA GLY A 54 -15.61 14.73 -0.05
C GLY A 54 -16.14 14.71 -1.49
N ILE A 55 -15.29 14.83 -2.50
CA ILE A 55 -15.70 15.07 -3.89
C ILE A 55 -15.83 13.74 -4.63
N VAL A 56 -17.07 13.25 -4.75
CA VAL A 56 -17.36 11.98 -5.45
C VAL A 56 -17.88 12.20 -6.87
N ASP A 57 -18.74 13.20 -7.08
CA ASP A 57 -19.47 13.37 -8.33
C ASP A 57 -18.56 13.75 -9.51
N GLU A 58 -17.45 14.44 -9.24
CA GLU A 58 -16.48 14.80 -10.27
C GLU A 58 -15.69 13.60 -10.81
N TRP A 59 -15.81 12.40 -10.23
CA TRP A 59 -15.16 11.19 -10.74
C TRP A 59 -16.03 10.42 -11.75
N ARG A 60 -17.30 10.79 -11.91
CA ARG A 60 -18.29 10.05 -12.72
C ARG A 60 -18.02 10.08 -14.22
N ASP A 61 -17.16 10.98 -14.69
CA ASP A 61 -16.67 11.05 -16.07
C ASP A 61 -15.67 9.93 -16.40
N LEU A 62 -15.09 9.26 -15.39
CA LEU A 62 -14.21 8.11 -15.60
C LEU A 62 -15.03 6.83 -15.73
N GLU A 63 -14.79 6.06 -16.79
CA GLU A 63 -15.56 4.85 -17.12
C GLU A 63 -15.59 3.79 -16.02
N TRP A 64 -14.55 3.74 -15.18
CA TRP A 64 -14.47 2.80 -14.08
C TRP A 64 -15.19 3.24 -12.80
N SER A 65 -15.67 4.49 -12.71
CA SER A 65 -16.26 5.01 -11.46
C SER A 65 -17.47 4.18 -11.01
N ASN A 66 -18.24 3.61 -11.92
CA ASN A 66 -19.36 2.72 -11.57
C ASN A 66 -18.94 1.26 -11.26
N LYS A 67 -17.65 0.92 -11.38
CA LYS A 67 -17.10 -0.43 -11.15
C LYS A 67 -16.33 -0.55 -9.83
N VAL A 68 -16.17 0.56 -9.10
CA VAL A 68 -15.40 0.59 -7.84
C VAL A 68 -16.27 1.01 -6.67
N ILE A 69 -15.78 0.76 -5.45
CA ILE A 69 -16.47 1.17 -4.23
C ILE A 69 -15.99 2.57 -3.85
N HIS A 70 -16.91 3.53 -3.81
CA HIS A 70 -16.62 4.89 -3.36
C HIS A 70 -16.99 5.04 -1.87
N ILE A 71 -16.05 5.53 -1.06
CA ILE A 71 -16.29 5.88 0.34
C ILE A 71 -15.82 7.32 0.54
N SER A 72 -16.68 8.17 1.08
CA SER A 72 -16.40 9.59 1.23
C SER A 72 -16.52 10.01 2.70
N ALA A 73 -15.47 10.63 3.22
CA ALA A 73 -15.44 11.24 4.53
C ALA A 73 -14.45 12.42 4.49
N PRO A 74 -14.94 13.67 4.42
CA PRO A 74 -14.09 14.83 4.32
C PRO A 74 -13.10 14.96 5.49
N ASN A 75 -11.88 15.39 5.17
CA ASN A 75 -10.79 15.64 6.11
C ASN A 75 -10.37 14.41 6.94
N GLN A 76 -10.50 13.20 6.37
CA GLN A 76 -10.04 11.96 6.99
C GLN A 76 -8.83 11.38 6.26
N THR A 77 -7.96 10.69 7.00
CA THR A 77 -6.74 10.09 6.48
C THR A 77 -6.97 8.67 5.96
N LYS A 78 -6.04 8.18 5.13
CA LYS A 78 -6.01 6.78 4.64
C LYS A 78 -6.25 5.75 5.76
N TRP A 79 -5.58 5.90 6.90
CA TRP A 79 -5.66 4.96 8.02
C TRP A 79 -6.98 5.06 8.78
N TRP A 80 -7.59 6.25 8.84
CA TRP A 80 -8.94 6.42 9.39
C TRP A 80 -9.98 5.63 8.59
N PHE A 81 -9.90 5.68 7.26
CA PHE A 81 -10.76 4.88 6.37
C PHE A 81 -10.47 3.39 6.54
N ALA A 82 -9.19 3.01 6.51
CA ALA A 82 -8.79 1.61 6.65
C ALA A 82 -9.32 0.99 7.95
N LYS A 83 -9.25 1.71 9.07
CA LYS A 83 -9.79 1.23 10.35
C LYS A 83 -11.31 0.98 10.29
N ARG A 84 -12.07 1.81 9.58
CA ARG A 84 -13.55 1.76 9.56
C ARG A 84 -14.12 0.84 8.48
N PHE A 85 -13.46 0.73 7.34
CA PHE A 85 -14.02 0.08 6.16
C PHE A 85 -13.29 -1.19 5.72
N LEU A 86 -12.08 -1.44 6.26
CA LEU A 86 -11.30 -2.64 5.95
C LEU A 86 -11.25 -3.61 7.14
N HIS A 87 -12.37 -3.81 7.85
CA HIS A 87 -12.44 -4.79 8.93
C HIS A 87 -12.03 -6.18 8.41
N PRO A 88 -11.26 -7.00 9.17
CA PRO A 88 -10.72 -8.26 8.69
C PRO A 88 -11.76 -9.25 8.15
N ASP A 89 -12.99 -9.21 8.68
CA ASP A 89 -14.07 -10.07 8.22
C ASP A 89 -14.78 -9.53 6.97
N ILE A 90 -14.67 -8.23 6.67
CA ILE A 90 -15.16 -7.61 5.43
C ILE A 90 -14.20 -7.93 4.28
N VAL A 91 -12.90 -7.76 4.51
CA VAL A 91 -11.86 -7.98 3.48
C VAL A 91 -11.37 -9.43 3.42
N ALA A 92 -12.02 -10.35 4.15
CA ALA A 92 -11.63 -11.76 4.24
C ALA A 92 -11.67 -12.51 2.89
N GLU A 93 -12.39 -11.97 1.91
CA GLU A 93 -12.53 -12.52 0.56
C GLU A 93 -11.31 -12.24 -0.33
N TYR A 94 -10.46 -11.28 0.03
CA TYR A 94 -9.25 -10.95 -0.71
C TYR A 94 -8.02 -11.63 -0.10
N GLU A 95 -7.12 -12.12 -0.95
CA GLU A 95 -5.86 -12.72 -0.48
C GLU A 95 -4.85 -11.65 -0.01
N TYR A 96 -4.83 -10.52 -0.71
CA TYR A 96 -3.96 -9.38 -0.43
C TYR A 96 -4.74 -8.07 -0.38
N ILE A 97 -4.33 -7.20 0.54
CA ILE A 97 -4.86 -5.84 0.70
C ILE A 97 -3.72 -4.87 0.41
N LEU A 98 -3.88 -4.03 -0.61
CA LEU A 98 -2.97 -2.94 -0.96
C LEU A 98 -3.58 -1.64 -0.43
N LEU A 99 -2.88 -0.95 0.46
CA LEU A 99 -3.38 0.28 1.09
C LEU A 99 -2.52 1.48 0.67
N TRP A 100 -2.87 2.12 -0.45
CA TRP A 100 -1.97 3.03 -1.17
C TRP A 100 -2.37 4.50 -1.04
N ASP A 101 -1.37 5.37 -1.18
CA ASP A 101 -1.54 6.81 -1.44
C ASP A 101 -1.74 7.07 -2.95
N GLU A 102 -2.24 8.26 -3.29
CA GLU A 102 -2.61 8.64 -4.66
C GLU A 102 -1.47 9.20 -5.52
N ASP A 103 -0.35 9.57 -4.91
CA ASP A 103 0.77 10.26 -5.56
C ASP A 103 1.83 9.28 -6.11
N LEU A 104 1.36 8.12 -6.58
CA LEU A 104 2.19 7.02 -7.06
C LEU A 104 2.11 6.88 -8.59
N GLY A 105 3.27 6.92 -9.26
CA GLY A 105 3.44 6.53 -10.66
C GLY A 105 3.59 5.02 -10.80
N VAL A 106 2.75 4.41 -11.64
CA VAL A 106 2.65 2.94 -11.80
C VAL A 106 3.08 2.45 -13.19
N GLU A 107 3.80 3.28 -13.95
CA GLU A 107 4.23 2.97 -15.32
C GLU A 107 4.99 1.64 -15.41
N ASP A 108 5.92 1.43 -14.48
CA ASP A 108 6.80 0.25 -14.41
C ASP A 108 6.28 -0.87 -13.48
N PHE A 109 5.01 -0.77 -13.05
CA PHE A 109 4.38 -1.71 -12.12
C PHE A 109 3.29 -2.54 -12.80
N HIS A 110 3.17 -3.81 -12.42
CA HIS A 110 2.12 -4.73 -12.84
C HIS A 110 1.56 -5.52 -11.64
N PRO A 111 0.28 -5.28 -11.25
CA PRO A 111 -0.30 -5.88 -10.04
C PRO A 111 -0.20 -7.41 -9.99
N GLY A 112 -0.52 -8.10 -11.08
CA GLY A 112 -0.45 -9.58 -11.14
C GLY A 112 0.95 -10.15 -10.93
N ARG A 113 1.97 -9.61 -11.62
CA ARG A 113 3.37 -10.04 -11.45
C ARG A 113 3.89 -9.72 -10.06
N TYR A 114 3.53 -8.55 -9.52
CA TYR A 114 3.88 -8.19 -8.15
C TYR A 114 3.34 -9.21 -7.13
N ILE A 115 2.05 -9.54 -7.19
CA ILE A 115 1.46 -10.53 -6.28
C ILE A 115 2.07 -11.92 -6.49
N SER A 116 2.42 -12.31 -7.72
CA SER A 116 3.14 -13.56 -7.96
C SER A 116 4.47 -13.60 -7.21
N ILE A 117 5.27 -12.52 -7.27
CA ILE A 117 6.55 -12.45 -6.55
C ILE A 117 6.33 -12.49 -5.04
N VAL A 118 5.34 -11.74 -4.53
CA VAL A 118 5.00 -11.72 -3.09
C VAL A 118 4.66 -13.13 -2.58
N LYS A 119 3.87 -13.89 -3.36
CA LYS A 119 3.53 -15.30 -3.06
C LYS A 119 4.76 -16.20 -3.08
N ASP A 120 5.56 -16.16 -4.14
CA ASP A 120 6.74 -17.00 -4.31
C ASP A 120 7.78 -16.77 -3.20
N GLU A 121 7.94 -15.52 -2.79
CA GLU A 121 8.88 -15.09 -1.75
C GLU A 121 8.32 -15.26 -0.33
N GLY A 122 7.06 -15.71 -0.22
CA GLY A 122 6.36 -15.92 1.05
C GLY A 122 6.25 -14.66 1.90
N LEU A 123 6.12 -13.49 1.27
CA LEU A 123 6.01 -12.20 1.95
C LEU A 123 4.59 -12.00 2.49
N GLU A 124 4.50 -11.65 3.77
CA GLU A 124 3.23 -11.33 4.44
C GLU A 124 2.95 -9.82 4.42
N ILE A 125 4.02 -9.02 4.40
CA ILE A 125 3.95 -7.57 4.29
C ILE A 125 4.99 -7.15 3.26
N SER A 126 4.60 -6.35 2.29
CA SER A 126 5.49 -5.94 1.23
C SER A 126 5.16 -4.56 0.70
N GLN A 127 6.03 -4.03 -0.14
CA GLN A 127 5.71 -2.89 -1.00
C GLN A 127 6.50 -3.00 -2.32
N PRO A 128 6.05 -2.33 -3.40
CA PRO A 128 6.88 -2.12 -4.57
C PRO A 128 8.10 -1.27 -4.22
N ALA A 129 9.22 -1.49 -4.91
CA ALA A 129 10.39 -0.63 -4.74
C ALA A 129 10.17 0.75 -5.36
N LEU A 130 10.97 1.73 -4.94
CA LEU A 130 10.93 3.09 -5.47
C LEU A 130 12.06 3.34 -6.45
N ASP A 131 11.73 3.91 -7.62
CA ASP A 131 12.76 4.36 -8.56
C ASP A 131 13.58 5.49 -7.92
N LEU A 132 14.88 5.26 -7.68
CA LEU A 132 15.76 6.21 -7.02
C LEU A 132 15.91 7.55 -7.74
N ARG A 133 15.69 7.60 -9.06
CA ARG A 133 15.94 8.82 -9.85
C ARG A 133 14.69 9.67 -9.99
N LYS A 134 13.52 9.05 -9.89
CA LYS A 134 12.22 9.70 -10.12
C LYS A 134 11.44 9.93 -8.84
N SER A 135 11.73 9.18 -7.78
CA SER A 135 10.93 9.21 -6.55
C SER A 135 11.52 10.13 -5.50
N GLU A 136 10.65 10.73 -4.69
CA GLU A 136 11.00 11.22 -3.37
C GLU A 136 11.19 10.02 -2.44
N VAL A 137 12.43 9.75 -2.04
CA VAL A 137 12.78 8.60 -1.19
C VAL A 137 13.18 9.07 0.21
N HIS A 138 12.32 8.84 1.19
CA HIS A 138 12.58 9.18 2.59
C HIS A 138 13.40 8.09 3.31
N HIS A 139 13.17 6.83 2.97
CA HIS A 139 13.78 5.69 3.65
C HIS A 139 14.60 4.83 2.67
N PRO A 140 15.94 4.76 2.80
CA PRO A 140 16.78 4.09 1.80
C PRO A 140 16.52 2.60 1.57
N ILE A 141 15.81 1.92 2.48
CA ILE A 141 15.37 0.53 2.29
C ILE A 141 14.25 0.40 1.25
N THR A 142 13.53 1.46 0.90
CA THR A 142 12.46 1.40 -0.11
C THR A 142 13.00 1.53 -1.53
N ALA A 143 14.26 1.96 -1.66
CA ALA A 143 14.92 2.22 -2.92
C ALA A 143 15.19 0.95 -3.74
N ARG A 144 14.83 0.98 -5.02
CA ARG A 144 14.97 -0.15 -5.95
C ARG A 144 16.41 -0.61 -6.16
N ARG A 145 16.62 -1.92 -6.17
CA ARG A 145 17.86 -2.59 -6.55
C ARG A 145 17.72 -3.26 -7.91
N ARG A 146 18.42 -2.73 -8.91
CA ARG A 146 18.30 -3.16 -10.32
C ARG A 146 18.61 -4.63 -10.63
N LYS A 147 19.38 -5.31 -9.78
CA LYS A 147 19.83 -6.71 -9.98
C LYS A 147 19.31 -7.64 -8.89
N SER A 148 18.13 -7.32 -8.39
CA SER A 148 17.49 -7.99 -7.28
C SER A 148 16.03 -8.21 -7.67
N ARG A 149 15.47 -9.33 -7.23
CA ARG A 149 14.04 -9.62 -7.35
C ARG A 149 13.27 -8.97 -6.20
N VAL A 150 13.77 -9.22 -4.98
CA VAL A 150 13.30 -8.61 -3.75
C VAL A 150 14.47 -8.34 -2.82
N HIS A 151 14.31 -7.39 -1.91
CA HIS A 151 15.23 -7.24 -0.79
C HIS A 151 14.49 -6.93 0.51
N ARG A 152 15.13 -7.30 1.61
CA ARG A 152 14.54 -7.19 2.96
C ARG A 152 15.42 -6.38 3.91
N ARG A 153 16.61 -5.97 3.48
CA ARG A 153 17.62 -5.28 4.29
C ARG A 153 18.30 -4.20 3.47
N TYR A 154 18.64 -3.08 4.08
CA TYR A 154 19.57 -2.09 3.50
C TYR A 154 20.82 -1.89 4.36
N TYR A 155 21.86 -1.35 3.75
CA TYR A 155 23.14 -1.10 4.39
C TYR A 155 23.44 0.39 4.44
N LYS A 156 23.82 0.87 5.62
CA LYS A 156 24.23 2.25 5.89
C LYS A 156 25.43 2.26 6.81
N PHE A 157 26.56 2.69 6.27
CA PHE A 157 27.84 2.70 6.98
C PHE A 157 28.28 4.09 7.47
N LYS A 158 27.54 5.16 7.16
CA LYS A 158 27.85 6.56 7.51
C LYS A 158 26.63 7.27 8.08
N GLY A 159 26.86 8.26 8.97
CA GLY A 159 25.81 9.06 9.61
C GLY A 159 25.22 8.44 10.89
N SER A 160 24.19 9.05 11.47
CA SER A 160 23.45 8.50 12.62
C SER A 160 22.60 7.29 12.20
N GLY A 161 22.63 6.23 13.02
CA GLY A 161 21.95 4.95 12.75
C GLY A 161 22.69 4.11 11.71
N ARG A 162 23.44 3.09 12.16
CA ARG A 162 24.17 2.15 11.31
C ARG A 162 23.24 0.97 10.96
N CYS A 163 23.21 0.61 9.68
CA CYS A 163 22.57 -0.62 9.22
C CYS A 163 23.63 -1.52 8.62
N ASP A 164 23.94 -2.61 9.31
CA ASP A 164 24.92 -3.61 8.88
C ASP A 164 24.34 -5.03 8.97
N GLY A 165 25.19 -6.04 8.85
CA GLY A 165 24.75 -7.45 8.89
C GLY A 165 24.11 -7.85 10.22
N ASN A 166 24.45 -7.18 11.32
CA ASN A 166 23.98 -7.52 12.66
C ASN A 166 22.68 -6.79 13.04
N SER A 167 22.25 -5.81 12.23
CA SER A 167 21.01 -5.10 12.50
C SER A 167 19.81 -6.03 12.35
N THR A 168 18.95 -6.10 13.36
CA THR A 168 17.74 -6.94 13.36
C THR A 168 16.46 -6.12 13.33
N THR A 169 16.52 -4.80 13.54
CA THR A 169 15.35 -3.93 13.72
C THR A 169 15.03 -3.07 12.50
N PRO A 170 13.81 -2.56 12.39
CA PRO A 170 13.49 -1.50 11.44
C PRO A 170 14.30 -0.23 11.71
N PRO A 171 14.55 0.60 10.69
CA PRO A 171 14.24 0.38 9.28
C PRO A 171 15.32 -0.44 8.55
N CYS A 172 16.30 -1.02 9.25
CA CYS A 172 17.44 -1.70 8.61
C CYS A 172 17.04 -3.00 7.92
N VAL A 173 16.08 -3.74 8.46
CA VAL A 173 15.62 -5.03 7.94
C VAL A 173 14.14 -5.27 8.23
N GLY A 174 13.45 -5.95 7.32
CA GLY A 174 12.06 -6.39 7.48
C GLY A 174 11.10 -5.23 7.71
N TRP A 175 11.18 -4.20 6.86
CA TRP A 175 10.43 -2.96 6.98
C TRP A 175 9.99 -2.47 5.60
N VAL A 176 8.81 -1.86 5.55
CA VAL A 176 8.24 -1.17 4.39
C VAL A 176 7.63 0.14 4.85
N GLU A 177 7.53 1.09 3.93
CA GLU A 177 6.96 2.41 4.20
C GLU A 177 5.44 2.38 4.09
N MET A 178 4.77 3.31 4.78
CA MET A 178 3.31 3.33 4.87
C MET A 178 2.60 3.87 3.64
N MET A 179 3.31 4.36 2.62
CA MET A 179 2.67 4.95 1.44
C MET A 179 2.07 3.92 0.48
N ALA A 180 2.77 2.80 0.24
CA ALA A 180 2.32 1.73 -0.67
C ALA A 180 2.39 0.31 -0.06
N PRO A 181 2.03 0.10 1.22
CA PRO A 181 2.09 -1.21 1.84
C PRO A 181 1.06 -2.16 1.24
N VAL A 182 1.45 -3.43 1.23
CA VAL A 182 0.65 -4.56 0.83
C VAL A 182 0.71 -5.58 1.95
N PHE A 183 -0.45 -6.09 2.35
CA PHE A 183 -0.60 -7.06 3.41
C PHE A 183 -1.25 -8.32 2.86
N SER A 184 -0.75 -9.48 3.26
CA SER A 184 -1.55 -10.69 3.18
C SER A 184 -2.78 -10.55 4.08
N ARG A 185 -3.83 -11.32 3.79
CA ARG A 185 -5.04 -11.37 4.63
C ARG A 185 -4.74 -11.62 6.11
N VAL A 186 -3.76 -12.47 6.42
CA VAL A 186 -3.39 -12.81 7.79
C VAL A 186 -2.61 -11.67 8.47
N ALA A 187 -1.70 -11.01 7.75
CA ALA A 187 -0.98 -9.86 8.28
C ALA A 187 -1.92 -8.67 8.49
N TRP A 188 -2.85 -8.43 7.56
CA TRP A 188 -3.84 -7.36 7.69
C TRP A 188 -4.72 -7.53 8.92
N ARG A 189 -5.15 -8.76 9.25
CA ARG A 189 -5.94 -9.02 10.45
C ARG A 189 -5.22 -8.52 11.71
N CYS A 190 -3.93 -8.82 11.85
CA CYS A 190 -3.12 -8.30 12.96
C CYS A 190 -2.97 -6.77 12.89
N ALA A 191 -2.59 -6.23 11.72
CA ALA A 191 -2.36 -4.79 11.55
C ALA A 191 -3.61 -3.97 11.87
N TRP A 192 -4.79 -4.45 11.48
CA TRP A 192 -6.06 -3.79 11.76
C TRP A 192 -6.36 -3.68 13.26
N TYR A 193 -6.02 -4.69 14.06
CA TYR A 193 -6.16 -4.62 15.52
C TYR A 193 -5.11 -3.74 16.19
N MET A 194 -3.96 -3.52 15.53
CA MET A 194 -2.95 -2.55 15.97
C MET A 194 -3.40 -1.10 15.74
N LEU A 195 -4.22 -0.85 14.71
CA LEU A 195 -4.81 0.47 14.45
C LEU A 195 -5.79 0.86 15.56
N GLN A 196 -5.50 1.98 16.23
CA GLN A 196 -6.41 2.58 17.20
C GLN A 196 -7.52 3.37 16.49
N ASN A 197 -8.68 3.51 17.13
CA ASN A 197 -9.85 4.16 16.53
C ASN A 197 -9.69 5.69 16.36
N ASP A 198 -8.84 6.28 17.20
CA ASP A 198 -8.42 7.69 17.25
C ASP A 198 -7.14 7.94 16.44
N LEU A 199 -6.58 6.92 15.78
CA LEU A 199 -5.39 7.07 14.97
C LEU A 199 -5.71 7.82 13.67
N ILE A 200 -5.20 9.04 13.55
CA ILE A 200 -5.38 9.88 12.37
C ILE A 200 -4.23 9.62 11.37
N HIS A 201 -2.99 10.02 11.65
CA HIS A 201 -1.90 9.91 10.65
C HIS A 201 -1.09 8.61 10.72
N ALA A 202 -1.22 7.83 11.79
CA ALA A 202 -0.52 6.56 12.00
C ALA A 202 1.02 6.64 11.98
N TRP A 203 1.63 7.81 12.19
CA TRP A 203 3.08 7.98 12.18
C TRP A 203 3.77 7.06 13.20
N GLY A 204 4.82 6.38 12.78
CA GLY A 204 5.55 5.41 13.59
C GLY A 204 4.93 4.00 13.63
N LEU A 205 3.75 3.80 13.04
CA LEU A 205 3.13 2.47 12.93
C LEU A 205 3.94 1.55 12.00
N ASP A 206 4.55 2.10 10.96
CA ASP A 206 5.51 1.42 10.07
C ASP A 206 6.59 0.64 10.83
N MET A 207 7.06 1.15 11.96
CA MET A 207 8.03 0.47 12.82
C MET A 207 7.47 -0.76 13.53
N GLN A 208 6.13 -0.88 13.62
CA GLN A 208 5.43 -1.96 14.30
C GLN A 208 4.75 -2.95 13.36
N LEU A 209 4.37 -2.53 12.14
CA LEU A 209 3.66 -3.37 11.17
C LEU A 209 4.36 -4.71 10.92
N GLY A 210 5.70 -4.72 10.91
CA GLY A 210 6.48 -5.94 10.72
C GLY A 210 6.19 -7.04 11.75
N TYR A 211 5.71 -6.73 12.96
CA TYR A 211 5.31 -7.73 13.95
C TYR A 211 4.04 -8.48 13.58
N CYS A 212 3.28 -8.01 12.59
CA CYS A 212 2.14 -8.71 12.03
C CYS A 212 2.50 -9.68 10.91
N ALA A 213 3.77 -9.71 10.50
CA ALA A 213 4.27 -10.75 9.60
C ALA A 213 4.26 -12.08 10.36
N GLN A 214 3.59 -13.10 9.81
CA GLN A 214 3.45 -14.41 10.44
C GLN A 214 4.80 -15.14 10.51
N GLY A 215 5.61 -14.83 11.53
CA GLY A 215 6.94 -15.37 11.75
C GLY A 215 8.03 -14.29 11.77
N ASP A 216 9.23 -14.65 11.31
CA ASP A 216 10.36 -13.73 11.31
C ASP A 216 10.18 -12.63 10.25
N ARG A 217 9.95 -11.39 10.71
CA ARG A 217 9.78 -10.23 9.83
C ARG A 217 10.99 -9.96 8.94
N THR A 218 12.20 -10.39 9.32
CA THR A 218 13.39 -10.23 8.47
C THR A 218 13.33 -11.08 7.19
N MET A 219 12.45 -12.08 7.18
CA MET A 219 12.18 -12.98 6.05
C MET A 219 10.81 -12.72 5.43
N LYS A 220 9.82 -12.34 6.24
CA LYS A 220 8.42 -12.20 5.83
C LYS A 220 8.03 -10.79 5.40
N VAL A 221 8.91 -9.80 5.57
CA VAL A 221 8.70 -8.42 5.15
C VAL A 221 9.74 -7.99 4.14
N GLY A 222 9.33 -7.43 3.01
CA GLY A 222 10.26 -7.10 1.93
C GLY A 222 9.77 -6.11 0.88
N VAL A 223 10.73 -5.58 0.14
CA VAL A 223 10.53 -4.66 -0.98
C VAL A 223 10.75 -5.42 -2.28
N VAL A 224 9.79 -5.34 -3.20
CA VAL A 224 9.85 -6.03 -4.50
C VAL A 224 10.53 -5.11 -5.52
N ASP A 225 11.70 -5.50 -6.01
CA ASP A 225 12.56 -4.69 -6.89
C ASP A 225 12.20 -4.79 -8.37
N GLU A 226 11.68 -5.94 -8.80
CA GLU A 226 11.27 -6.20 -10.19
C GLU A 226 10.02 -5.41 -10.58
N GLU A 227 9.14 -5.14 -9.62
CA GLU A 227 7.89 -4.40 -9.79
C GLU A 227 7.96 -3.15 -8.92
N TYR A 228 8.20 -2.00 -9.55
CA TYR A 228 8.54 -0.76 -8.87
C TYR A 228 7.66 0.39 -9.31
N ILE A 229 7.55 1.38 -8.44
CA ILE A 229 6.71 2.58 -8.61
C ILE A 229 7.55 3.84 -8.47
N VAL A 230 6.93 4.98 -8.76
CA VAL A 230 7.48 6.32 -8.53
C VAL A 230 6.67 7.01 -7.44
N HIS A 231 7.30 7.47 -6.36
CA HIS A 231 6.64 8.31 -5.36
C HIS A 231 6.88 9.77 -5.68
N LEU A 232 5.82 10.50 -6.02
CA LEU A 232 5.92 11.87 -6.52
C LEU A 232 6.02 12.91 -5.40
N GLY A 233 5.73 12.56 -4.14
CA GLY A 233 5.82 13.47 -3.00
C GLY A 233 4.82 14.62 -3.11
N LEU A 234 3.63 14.34 -3.65
CA LEU A 234 2.65 15.39 -3.88
C LEU A 234 1.87 15.64 -2.59
N PRO A 235 1.58 16.91 -2.25
CA PRO A 235 0.76 17.22 -1.08
C PRO A 235 -0.61 16.56 -1.16
N THR A 236 -0.93 15.72 -0.17
CA THR A 236 -2.24 15.10 0.02
C THR A 236 -3.02 15.81 1.12
N LEU A 237 -4.30 15.48 1.32
CA LEU A 237 -5.15 16.02 2.40
C LEU A 237 -5.28 17.55 2.41
N GLY A 238 -5.33 18.17 1.23
CA GLY A 238 -5.59 19.60 1.09
C GLY A 238 -4.35 20.51 1.20
N GLY A 239 -3.13 19.94 1.16
CA GLY A 239 -1.92 20.74 1.00
C GLY A 239 -1.92 21.59 -0.27
N PHE A 240 -1.27 22.76 -0.22
CA PHE A 240 -1.06 23.61 -1.39
C PHE A 240 -0.10 22.90 -2.35
N LEU A 241 -0.45 22.77 -3.62
CA LEU A 241 0.47 22.29 -4.66
C LEU A 241 1.61 23.29 -4.76
N ASP A 242 2.85 22.83 -4.53
CA ASP A 242 4.03 23.63 -4.81
C ASP A 242 4.17 23.80 -6.34
N ASP A 243 4.57 24.98 -6.81
CA ASP A 243 4.57 25.34 -8.24
C ASP A 243 5.43 24.40 -9.11
N LYS A 244 6.29 23.60 -8.50
CA LYS A 244 7.14 22.59 -9.14
C LYS A 244 6.38 21.38 -9.68
N TYR A 245 5.14 21.14 -9.25
CA TYR A 245 4.32 20.00 -9.67
C TYR A 245 3.22 20.37 -10.67
N LYS A 246 3.22 21.61 -11.18
CA LYS A 246 2.48 21.98 -12.40
C LYS A 246 3.09 21.25 -13.58
N ILE A 247 2.65 20.02 -13.82
CA ILE A 247 2.92 19.30 -15.05
C ILE A 247 2.31 20.17 -16.15
N THR A 248 3.15 20.73 -17.01
CA THR A 248 2.75 21.55 -18.15
C THR A 248 1.76 20.77 -19.00
N GLU A 249 0.56 21.34 -19.18
CA GLU A 249 -0.41 20.92 -20.18
C GLU A 249 0.24 21.05 -21.56
N ASN A 250 0.51 19.91 -22.20
CA ASN A 250 0.70 19.76 -23.63
C ASN A 250 -0.01 18.47 -24.06
#